data_AF-A0A258K5R8-F1
#
_entry.id   AF-A0A258K5R8-F1
#
_cell.length_a   1.000
_cell.length_b   1.000
_cell.length_c   1.000
_cell.angle_alpha   90.00
_cell.angle_beta   90.00
_cell.angle_gamma   90.00
#
_symmetry.space_group_name_H-M   'P 1'
#
loop_
_entity.id
_entity.type
_entity.pdbx_description
1 polymer ?
#
loop_
_entity_poly.entity_id
_entity_poly.type
_entity_poly.pdbx_seq_one_letter_code
_entity_poly.pdbx_strand_id
1 'polypeptide(L)'
;DGEPVGAINRVPAAGQVRSNLRVGGRAEAVELTARDLELCAIIAPELKRRGLLFVGIDVIGEYLTEINVTSPTGAQQLKRFGGADASAALWDRIEAIRAA
;
A
#
# COMPACT_ATOMS: atom_id res chain seq x y z
N ASP A 1 0.04 1.39 -10.15
CA ASP A 1 0.87 1.58 -11.35
C ASP A 1 2.01 2.54 -11.03
N GLY A 2 2.88 2.16 -10.09
CA GLY A 2 3.98 2.98 -9.56
C GLY A 2 3.63 4.28 -8.83
N GLU A 3 2.37 4.74 -8.85
CA GLU A 3 1.92 5.88 -8.05
C GLU A 3 1.43 5.44 -6.66
N PRO A 4 1.87 6.09 -5.56
CA PRO A 4 1.37 5.80 -4.22
C PRO A 4 -0.05 6.35 -4.02
N VAL A 5 -0.94 5.55 -3.42
CA VAL A 5 -2.35 5.91 -3.18
C VAL A 5 -2.65 6.28 -1.72
N GLY A 6 -1.71 6.01 -0.80
CA GLY A 6 -1.84 6.27 0.63
C GLY A 6 -1.26 5.14 1.47
N ALA A 7 -1.41 5.26 2.79
CA ALA A 7 -0.91 4.28 3.75
C ALA A 7 -1.89 4.06 4.90
N ILE A 8 -1.69 2.95 5.62
CA ILE A 8 -2.29 2.70 6.93
C ILE A 8 -1.17 2.29 7.87
N ASN A 9 -1.24 2.75 9.12
CA ASN A 9 -0.35 2.23 10.16
C ASN A 9 -0.94 0.95 10.74
N ARG A 10 -0.13 -0.10 10.86
CA ARG A 10 -0.55 -1.37 11.47
C ARG A 10 0.11 -1.47 12.84
N VAL A 11 -0.70 -1.36 13.89
CA VAL A 11 -0.24 -1.43 15.28
C VAL A 11 -0.50 -2.84 15.83
N PRO A 12 0.52 -3.51 16.40
CA PRO A 12 0.34 -4.84 16.97
C PRO A 12 -0.55 -4.80 18.22
N ALA A 13 -1.24 -5.90 18.50
CA ALA A 13 -1.97 -6.06 19.76
C ALA A 13 -0.99 -6.13 20.95
N ALA A 14 -1.48 -5.81 22.15
CA ALA A 14 -0.68 -5.89 23.37
C ALA A 14 -0.06 -7.30 23.53
N GLY A 15 1.25 -7.35 23.75
CA GLY A 15 2.00 -8.60 23.90
C GLY A 15 2.29 -9.36 22.59
N GLN A 16 1.97 -8.80 21.43
CA GLN A 16 2.31 -9.37 20.12
C GLN A 16 3.38 -8.53 19.41
N VAL A 17 4.27 -9.20 18.69
CA VAL A 17 5.26 -8.53 17.83
C VAL A 17 4.70 -8.26 16.42
N ARG A 18 3.76 -9.11 15.98
CA ARG A 18 3.18 -9.05 14.63
C ARG A 18 2.02 -8.06 14.60
N SER A 19 2.04 -7.16 13.62
CA SER A 19 0.98 -6.18 13.40
C SER A 19 0.03 -6.54 12.26
N ASN A 20 0.14 -7.73 11.65
CA ASN A 20 -0.74 -8.12 10.57
C ASN A 20 -2.21 -8.09 11.03
N LEU A 21 -3.09 -7.49 10.22
CA LEU A 21 -4.50 -7.33 10.56
C LEU A 21 -5.21 -8.68 10.80
N ARG A 22 -4.75 -9.74 10.13
CA ARG A 22 -5.28 -11.11 10.31
C ARG A 22 -5.07 -11.66 11.72
N VAL A 23 -4.01 -11.26 12.43
CA VAL A 23 -3.68 -11.77 13.77
C VAL A 23 -4.08 -10.81 14.89
N GLY A 24 -4.97 -9.86 14.60
CA GLY A 24 -5.50 -8.91 15.59
C GLY A 24 -4.78 -7.56 15.64
N GLY A 25 -3.89 -7.26 14.68
CA GLY A 25 -3.34 -5.91 14.53
C GLY A 25 -4.43 -4.89 14.21
N ARG A 26 -4.28 -3.67 14.73
CA ARG A 26 -5.21 -2.56 14.48
C ARG A 26 -4.67 -1.68 13.35
N ALA A 27 -5.55 -1.31 12.42
CA ALA A 27 -5.25 -0.28 11.44
C ALA A 27 -5.53 1.11 12.03
N GLU A 28 -4.62 2.05 11.79
CA GLU A 28 -4.75 3.45 12.15
C GLU A 28 -4.47 4.33 10.92
N ALA A 29 -5.11 5.49 10.88
CA ALA A 29 -4.85 6.50 9.85
C ALA A 29 -3.41 7.01 9.99
N VAL A 30 -2.73 7.20 8.87
CA VAL A 30 -1.37 7.73 8.82
C VAL A 30 -1.16 8.44 7.49
N GLU A 31 -0.38 9.51 7.53
CA GLU A 31 0.07 10.20 6.32
C GLU A 31 1.37 9.57 5.81
N LEU A 32 1.56 9.58 4.49
CA LEU A 32 2.84 9.19 3.90
C LEU A 32 3.90 10.20 4.30
N THR A 33 5.01 9.71 4.85
CA THR A 33 6.18 10.53 5.14
C THR A 33 6.98 10.81 3.86
N ALA A 34 7.91 11.77 3.94
CA ALA A 34 8.86 12.01 2.84
C ALA A 34 9.65 10.74 2.47
N ARG A 35 10.00 9.93 3.47
CA ARG A 35 10.72 8.68 3.27
C ARG A 35 9.85 7.62 2.58
N ASP A 36 8.57 7.53 2.92
CA ASP A 36 7.64 6.61 2.25
C ASP A 36 7.53 6.95 0.75
N LEU A 37 7.39 8.24 0.44
CA LEU A 37 7.31 8.73 -0.94
C LEU A 37 8.61 8.47 -1.71
N GLU A 38 9.77 8.65 -1.07
CA GLU A 38 11.06 8.31 -1.67
C GLU A 38 11.17 6.81 -1.98
N LEU A 39 10.79 5.94 -1.03
CA LEU A 39 10.79 4.48 -1.24
C LEU A 39 9.86 4.09 -2.40
N CYS A 40 8.67 4.70 -2.49
CA CYS A 40 7.76 4.50 -3.60
C CYS A 40 8.41 4.90 -4.94
N ALA A 41 9.06 6.06 -4.99
CA ALA A 41 9.74 6.54 -6.20
C ALA A 41 10.88 5.62 -6.64
N ILE A 42 11.65 5.07 -5.69
CA ILE A 42 12.76 4.14 -5.98
C ILE A 42 12.25 2.86 -6.67
N ILE A 43 11.17 2.26 -6.17
CA ILE A 43 10.67 0.98 -6.68
C ILE A 43 9.73 1.12 -7.87
N ALA A 44 9.09 2.29 -8.05
CA ALA A 44 8.08 2.51 -9.08
C ALA A 44 8.50 2.11 -10.51
N PRO A 45 9.72 2.43 -11.00
CA PRO A 45 10.15 2.04 -12.34
C PRO A 45 10.19 0.51 -12.53
N GLU A 46 10.62 -0.22 -11.50
CA GLU A 46 10.70 -1.69 -11.52
C GLU A 46 9.28 -2.30 -11.56
N LEU A 47 8.38 -1.81 -10.71
CA LEU A 47 7.01 -2.29 -10.63
C LEU A 47 6.27 -2.05 -11.96
N LYS A 48 6.42 -0.86 -12.54
CA LYS A 48 5.87 -0.49 -13.86
C LYS A 48 6.42 -1.42 -14.94
N ARG A 49 7.74 -1.65 -15.00
CA ARG A 49 8.36 -2.53 -16.00
C ARG A 49 7.83 -3.96 -15.95
N ARG A 50 7.49 -4.46 -14.76
CA ARG A 50 6.93 -5.81 -14.57
C ARG A 50 5.42 -5.89 -14.77
N GLY A 51 4.73 -4.77 -15.02
CA GLY A 51 3.27 -4.74 -15.13
C GLY A 51 2.56 -4.95 -13.80
N LEU A 52 3.22 -4.67 -12.67
CA LEU A 52 2.64 -4.82 -11.33
C LEU A 52 1.76 -3.60 -11.01
N LEU A 53 0.48 -3.69 -11.38
CA LEU A 53 -0.46 -2.57 -11.27
C LEU A 53 -0.88 -2.26 -9.83
N PHE A 54 -1.03 -3.28 -8.99
CA PHE A 54 -1.52 -3.17 -7.62
C PHE A 54 -0.57 -3.87 -6.65
N VAL A 55 0.15 -3.07 -5.86
CA VAL A 55 1.21 -3.53 -4.97
C VAL A 55 1.05 -2.85 -3.62
N GLY A 56 1.18 -3.62 -2.54
CA GLY A 56 1.33 -3.09 -1.19
C GLY A 56 2.78 -3.19 -0.77
N ILE A 57 3.31 -2.19 -0.09
CA ILE A 57 4.64 -2.24 0.51
C ILE A 57 4.53 -2.10 2.02
N ASP A 58 5.39 -2.82 2.73
CA ASP A 58 5.47 -2.72 4.18
C ASP A 58 6.76 -1.99 4.55
N VAL A 59 6.62 -0.92 5.34
CA VAL A 59 7.71 -0.09 5.84
C VAL A 59 7.71 -0.14 7.37
N ILE A 60 8.88 -0.29 7.96
CA ILE A 60 9.10 -0.18 9.41
C ILE A 60 10.20 0.85 9.64
N GLY A 61 9.85 1.97 10.29
CA GLY A 61 10.74 3.11 10.39
C GLY A 61 11.03 3.68 9.00
N GLU A 62 12.29 3.70 8.60
CA GLU A 62 12.74 4.22 7.29
C GLU A 62 13.07 3.11 6.26
N TYR A 63 12.76 1.86 6.61
CA TYR A 63 13.19 0.69 5.86
C TYR A 63 12.00 -0.05 5.24
N LEU A 64 12.10 -0.31 3.94
CA LEU A 64 11.21 -1.21 3.21
C LEU A 64 11.53 -2.65 3.61
N THR A 65 10.54 -3.38 4.13
CA THR A 65 10.71 -4.77 4.59
C THR A 65 10.08 -5.80 3.67
N GLU A 66 9.00 -5.46 2.97
CA GLU A 66 8.27 -6.41 2.11
C GLU A 66 7.57 -5.70 0.94
N ILE A 67 7.44 -6.41 -0.19
CA ILE A 67 6.67 -5.98 -1.36
C ILE A 67 5.63 -7.07 -1.68
N ASN A 68 4.35 -6.77 -1.44
CA ASN A 68 3.22 -7.65 -1.66
C ASN A 68 2.59 -7.43 -3.04
N VAL A 69 2.77 -8.39 -3.95
CA VAL A 69 2.37 -8.28 -5.37
C VAL A 69 1.18 -9.14 -5.76
N THR A 70 0.69 -10.01 -4.87
CA THR A 70 -0.36 -10.98 -5.18
C THR A 70 -1.74 -10.53 -4.70
N SER A 71 -1.88 -10.28 -3.40
CA SER A 71 -3.13 -9.87 -2.77
C SER A 71 -2.84 -8.91 -1.61
N PRO A 72 -2.37 -7.68 -1.89
CA PRO A 72 -2.11 -6.70 -0.84
C PRO A 72 -3.41 -6.31 -0.15
N THR A 73 -3.33 -6.06 1.16
CA THR A 73 -4.48 -5.71 2.02
C THR A 73 -4.41 -4.24 2.45
N GLY A 74 -5.47 -3.70 3.05
CA GLY A 74 -5.49 -2.34 3.61
C GLY A 74 -6.30 -1.31 2.81
N ALA A 75 -6.70 -1.61 1.57
CA ALA A 75 -7.48 -0.69 0.72
C ALA A 75 -8.81 -0.24 1.37
N GLN A 76 -9.51 -1.15 2.07
CA GLN A 76 -10.76 -0.82 2.75
C GLN A 76 -10.52 0.15 3.92
N GLN A 77 -9.45 -0.06 4.68
CA GLN A 77 -9.08 0.79 5.81
C GLN A 77 -8.66 2.17 5.34
N LEU A 78 -7.82 2.24 4.31
CA LEU A 78 -7.41 3.51 3.69
C LEU A 78 -8.64 4.36 3.31
N LYS A 79 -9.60 3.76 2.59
CA LYS A 79 -10.85 4.44 2.24
C LYS A 79 -11.67 4.85 3.46
N ARG A 80 -11.79 3.99 4.47
CA ARG A 80 -12.53 4.30 5.72
C ARG A 80 -11.89 5.43 6.53
N PHE A 81 -10.59 5.62 6.43
CA PHE A 81 -9.87 6.73 7.07
C PHE A 81 -9.90 8.03 6.27
N GLY A 82 -10.65 8.08 5.16
CA GLY A 82 -10.76 9.27 4.32
C GLY A 82 -9.63 9.41 3.29
N GLY A 83 -8.77 8.40 3.16
CA GLY A 83 -7.78 8.32 2.08
C GLY A 83 -8.42 7.92 0.74
N ALA A 84 -7.58 7.76 -0.28
CA ALA A 84 -8.03 7.43 -1.63
C ALA A 84 -8.76 6.08 -1.72
N ASP A 85 -9.70 5.97 -2.66
CA ASP A 85 -10.28 4.69 -3.05
C ASP A 85 -9.32 3.93 -3.98
N ALA A 86 -8.44 3.15 -3.38
CA ALA A 86 -7.44 2.36 -4.10
C ALA A 86 -8.08 1.34 -5.08
N SER A 87 -9.30 0.87 -4.81
CA SER A 87 -10.01 -0.05 -5.71
C SER A 87 -10.53 0.67 -6.95
N ALA A 88 -11.07 1.87 -6.80
CA ALA A 88 -11.48 2.70 -7.93
C ALA A 88 -10.28 3.06 -8.81
N ALA A 89 -9.19 3.55 -8.20
CA ALA A 89 -7.96 3.90 -8.93
C ALA A 89 -7.36 2.73 -9.72
N LEU A 90 -7.47 1.50 -9.19
CA LEU A 90 -7.05 0.30 -9.92
C LEU A 90 -7.93 0.02 -11.13
N TRP A 91 -9.26 0.10 -10.98
CA TRP A 91 -10.19 -0.14 -12.08
C TRP A 91 -10.05 0.89 -13.19
N ASP A 92 -9.97 2.19 -12.84
CA ASP A 92 -9.71 3.27 -13.81
C ASP A 92 -8.46 2.96 -14.65
N ARG A 93 -7.41 2.44 -13.99
CA ARG A 93 -6.18 2.08 -14.68
C ARG A 93 -6.33 0.87 -15.58
N ILE A 94 -7.04 -0.17 -15.13
CA ILE A 94 -7.30 -1.37 -15.94
C ILE A 94 -8.10 -0.99 -17.19
N GLU A 95 -9.14 -0.17 -17.06
CA GLU A 95 -9.96 0.30 -18.17
C GLU A 95 -9.14 1.10 -19.18
N ALA A 96 -8.29 2.02 -18.71
CA ALA A 96 -7.38 2.77 -19.58
C ALA A 96 -6.41 1.87 -20.37
N ILE A 97 -5.92 0.78 -19.77
CA ILE A 97 -5.06 -0.21 -20.45
C ILE A 97 -5.85 -1.04 -21.48
N ARG A 98 -7.15 -1.26 -21.26
CA ARG A 98 -8.01 -2.01 -22.19
C ARG A 98 -8.53 -1.17 -23.35
N ALA A 99 -8.61 0.14 -23.17
CA ALA A 99 -9.02 1.07 -24.22
C ALA A 99 -7.89 1.46 -25.19
N ALA A 100 -6.63 1.23 -24.81
CA ALA A 100 -5.43 1.44 -25.64
C ALA A 100 -5.12 0.23 -26.53
#